data_AF-A0A2R8AMZ6-F1
#
_entry.id   AF-A0A2R8AMZ6-F1
#
_cell.length_a   1.000
_cell.length_b   1.000
_cell.length_c   1.000
_cell.angle_alpha   90.00
_cell.angle_beta   90.00
_cell.angle_gamma   90.00
#
_symmetry.space_group_name_H-M   'P 1'
#
loop_
_entity.id
_entity.type
_entity.pdbx_description
1 polymer ?
#
loop_
_entity_poly.entity_id
_entity_poly.type
_entity_poly.pdbx_seq_one_letter_code
_entity_poly.pdbx_strand_id
1 'polypeptide(L)'
;MIKMAKKLVRKLKRSDDKSFVLVVTHARSGSTLMQGILNRAPGWHIHGENANVLYHQYREQLAARKIKKHQKHGPRTSPETSPWFGYKNLDVQEVNRQARQRMRSFLIDHAPKDATVVGFKEVRYLDIFLEDPEFLQGYLDYLLKALKPCKFIILTRDPSETSNSAWWAERDQNEVVSNMQAFGRFLSDYASSHPDHAVHVTYDDVVNQTDVFRDMLSFVGAKIDQDQLSEVLSLPHSFRTKSIRPYAVPKLSGKRKNRPLLIEANTEWAKGNSSAARKLYQSYYDAVDLIDGRRVLPAYVFRRLGLKRWHAMTVETPKVAYFDIPKCGCTSVAALLFSAQQPDVQKPEDLHKHFKVAMDTDSIEHLKDHFKFTIVRDPVKRFVSCFRNRVCHHGDLNPLVDARIIIRLPDINEFAMRLDYFADQCVVLEHHVLPQSWFLNGDLTFVDRVYPIEEMAQIAKDVSQMVGREMDMPREQTGGPDVGLGDLSEEAFEHILNHYADDYELLRDYYSVDAIRAEYKAARDAKQLAESA
;
A
#
# COMPACT_ATOMS: atom_id res chain seq x y z
N MET A 1 8.36 62.32 -14.41
CA MET A 1 7.99 61.33 -15.46
C MET A 1 8.60 59.93 -15.27
N ILE A 2 9.85 59.78 -14.81
CA ILE A 2 10.50 58.46 -14.63
C ILE A 2 9.89 57.59 -13.50
N LYS A 3 9.30 58.20 -12.45
CA LYS A 3 8.55 57.47 -11.38
C LYS A 3 7.17 56.96 -11.85
N MET A 4 6.54 57.61 -12.82
CA MET A 4 5.28 57.12 -13.42
C MET A 4 5.54 55.99 -14.41
N ALA A 5 6.64 56.05 -15.18
CA ALA A 5 7.06 54.95 -16.05
C ALA A 5 7.37 53.66 -15.25
N LYS A 6 7.98 53.76 -14.07
CA LYS A 6 8.16 52.61 -13.16
C LYS A 6 6.85 52.09 -12.54
N LYS A 7 5.78 52.90 -12.48
CA LYS A 7 4.45 52.47 -12.01
C LYS A 7 3.59 51.90 -13.17
N LEU A 8 3.86 52.32 -14.41
CA LEU A 8 3.24 51.79 -15.62
C LEU A 8 3.92 50.52 -16.16
N VAL A 9 5.22 50.33 -15.93
CA VAL A 9 5.96 49.08 -16.26
C VAL A 9 5.81 48.02 -15.14
N ARG A 10 5.34 48.44 -13.94
CA ARG A 10 4.82 47.54 -12.90
C ARG A 10 3.32 47.23 -13.02
N LYS A 11 2.69 47.59 -14.16
CA LYS A 11 1.74 46.68 -14.81
C LYS A 11 2.58 45.55 -15.41
N LEU A 12 3.18 44.75 -14.53
CA LEU A 12 3.65 43.42 -14.89
C LEU A 12 2.48 42.76 -15.60
N LYS A 13 2.70 42.35 -16.85
CA LYS A 13 1.87 41.34 -17.52
C LYS A 13 1.42 40.36 -16.45
N ARG A 14 0.10 40.22 -16.20
CA ARG A 14 -0.41 39.13 -15.36
C ARG A 14 0.22 37.86 -15.95
N SER A 15 1.13 37.21 -15.23
CA SER A 15 1.80 36.00 -15.70
C SER A 15 0.88 34.78 -15.67
N ASP A 16 -0.43 34.99 -15.71
CA ASP A 16 -1.40 34.07 -15.15
C ASP A 16 -2.71 34.08 -15.95
N ASP A 17 -2.58 34.10 -17.29
CA ASP A 17 -3.68 33.96 -18.26
C ASP A 17 -4.17 32.50 -18.36
N LYS A 18 -4.04 31.75 -17.27
CA LYS A 18 -4.44 30.35 -17.19
C LYS A 18 -5.92 30.28 -16.79
N SER A 19 -6.67 29.44 -17.50
CA SER A 19 -8.01 29.04 -17.09
C SER A 19 -7.96 27.76 -16.27
N PHE A 20 -8.92 27.59 -15.35
CA PHE A 20 -8.95 26.45 -14.45
C PHE A 20 -10.14 25.53 -14.76
N VAL A 21 -9.90 24.23 -14.83
CA VAL A 21 -10.96 23.22 -14.97
C VAL A 21 -10.76 22.14 -13.92
N LEU A 22 -11.74 21.95 -13.04
CA LEU A 22 -11.67 20.92 -11.99
C LEU A 22 -12.69 19.81 -12.27
N VAL A 23 -12.29 18.56 -12.07
CA VAL A 23 -13.21 17.42 -12.13
C VAL A 23 -13.67 17.11 -10.70
N VAL A 24 -14.94 17.35 -10.43
CA VAL A 24 -15.61 17.15 -9.13
C VAL A 24 -16.41 15.86 -9.19
N THR A 25 -16.02 14.87 -8.39
CA THR A 25 -16.57 13.52 -8.51
C THR A 25 -16.33 12.67 -7.25
N HIS A 26 -16.73 11.40 -7.30
CA HIS A 26 -16.42 10.37 -6.31
C HIS A 26 -15.48 9.30 -6.86
N ALA A 27 -14.99 8.41 -6.01
CA ALA A 27 -14.13 7.32 -6.45
C ALA A 27 -14.88 6.34 -7.36
N ARG A 28 -14.16 5.77 -8.33
CA ARG A 28 -14.65 4.77 -9.31
C ARG A 28 -15.68 5.29 -10.33
N SER A 29 -15.83 6.61 -10.45
CA SER A 29 -16.70 7.28 -11.44
C SER A 29 -16.18 7.34 -12.88
N GLY A 30 -15.00 6.76 -13.17
CA GLY A 30 -14.33 6.95 -14.46
C GLY A 30 -13.59 8.29 -14.59
N SER A 31 -13.37 8.98 -13.47
CA SER A 31 -12.68 10.27 -13.43
C SER A 31 -11.24 10.25 -13.95
N THR A 32 -10.52 9.13 -13.85
CA THR A 32 -9.17 8.99 -14.46
C THR A 32 -9.25 8.91 -15.99
N LEU A 33 -10.29 8.27 -16.55
CA LEU A 33 -10.57 8.34 -17.98
C LEU A 33 -10.87 9.78 -18.40
N MET A 34 -11.75 10.49 -17.68
CA MET A 34 -12.04 11.90 -17.93
C MET A 34 -10.78 12.76 -17.91
N GLN A 35 -9.90 12.57 -16.92
CA GLN A 35 -8.61 13.25 -16.87
C GLN A 35 -7.75 12.95 -18.11
N GLY A 36 -7.65 11.68 -18.52
CA GLY A 36 -6.93 11.26 -19.71
C GLY A 36 -7.45 11.91 -20.99
N ILE A 37 -8.78 12.01 -21.12
CA ILE A 37 -9.46 12.69 -22.24
C ILE A 37 -9.07 14.17 -22.27
N LEU A 38 -9.27 14.89 -21.16
CA LEU A 38 -9.00 16.33 -21.10
C LEU A 38 -7.53 16.67 -21.38
N ASN A 39 -6.60 15.80 -20.98
CA ASN A 39 -5.17 15.98 -21.23
C ASN A 39 -4.74 15.76 -22.69
N ARG A 40 -5.64 15.36 -23.59
CA ARG A 40 -5.39 15.36 -25.05
C ARG A 40 -5.66 16.71 -25.70
N ALA A 41 -6.46 17.58 -25.06
CA ALA A 41 -6.72 18.89 -25.61
C ALA A 41 -5.42 19.74 -25.64
N PRO A 42 -5.06 20.37 -26.76
CA PRO A 42 -3.84 21.16 -26.86
C PRO A 42 -3.78 22.28 -25.83
N GLY A 43 -2.68 22.35 -25.07
CA GLY A 43 -2.49 23.34 -24.01
C GLY A 43 -3.26 23.03 -22.71
N TRP A 44 -3.76 21.82 -22.51
CA TRP A 44 -4.42 21.42 -21.27
C TRP A 44 -3.50 20.59 -20.37
N HIS A 45 -3.59 20.82 -19.06
CA HIS A 45 -2.89 20.03 -18.05
C HIS A 45 -3.74 19.88 -16.77
N ILE A 46 -4.47 18.77 -16.72
CA ILE A 46 -5.28 18.34 -15.58
C ILE A 46 -4.46 17.38 -14.72
N HIS A 47 -4.04 17.85 -13.56
CA HIS A 47 -3.35 17.07 -12.52
C HIS A 47 -4.24 15.96 -11.95
N GLY A 48 -3.59 14.96 -11.35
CA GLY A 48 -4.28 13.90 -10.61
C GLY A 48 -4.81 14.37 -9.26
N GLU A 49 -5.23 13.41 -8.45
CA GLU A 49 -5.71 13.66 -7.09
C GLU A 49 -4.62 14.30 -6.22
N ASN A 50 -4.99 15.30 -5.43
CA ASN A 50 -4.07 16.06 -4.57
C ASN A 50 -4.30 15.82 -3.08
N ALA A 51 -5.10 14.79 -2.75
CA ALA A 51 -5.45 14.43 -1.38
C ALA A 51 -6.08 15.59 -0.60
N ASN A 52 -6.99 16.33 -1.25
CA ASN A 52 -7.71 17.45 -0.63
C ASN A 52 -6.82 18.59 -0.07
N VAL A 53 -5.61 18.80 -0.62
CA VAL A 53 -4.73 19.89 -0.14
C VAL A 53 -5.41 21.27 -0.21
N LEU A 54 -6.23 21.51 -1.24
CA LEU A 54 -6.97 22.77 -1.40
C LEU A 54 -8.17 22.89 -0.43
N TYR A 55 -8.72 21.78 0.03
CA TYR A 55 -9.74 21.76 1.09
C TYR A 55 -9.14 22.22 2.43
N HIS A 56 -7.91 21.79 2.74
CA HIS A 56 -7.22 22.25 3.94
C HIS A 56 -6.85 23.73 3.87
N GLN A 57 -6.52 24.26 2.69
CA GLN A 57 -6.35 25.71 2.49
C GLN A 57 -7.66 26.50 2.67
N TYR A 58 -8.81 25.92 2.29
CA TYR A 58 -10.11 26.52 2.61
C TYR A 58 -10.38 26.54 4.12
N ARG A 59 -10.03 25.46 4.84
CA ARG A 59 -10.11 25.42 6.32
C ARG A 59 -9.21 26.45 6.99
N GLU A 60 -7.99 26.64 6.49
CA GLU A 60 -7.07 27.71 6.93
C GLU A 60 -7.76 29.08 6.80
N GLN A 61 -8.40 29.35 5.65
CA GLN A 61 -9.14 30.60 5.46
C GLN A 61 -10.32 30.74 6.45
N LEU A 62 -11.09 29.67 6.70
CA LEU A 62 -12.19 29.73 7.66
C LEU A 62 -11.68 30.04 9.07
N ALA A 63 -10.55 29.47 9.48
CA ALA A 63 -9.89 29.80 10.73
C ALA A 63 -9.45 31.28 10.77
N ALA A 64 -8.85 31.80 9.69
CA ALA A 64 -8.47 33.21 9.59
C ALA A 64 -9.68 34.17 9.69
N ARG A 65 -10.85 33.77 9.15
CA ARG A 65 -12.10 34.54 9.31
C ARG A 65 -12.58 34.58 10.76
N LYS A 66 -12.35 33.51 11.55
CA LYS A 66 -12.66 33.51 13.00
C LYS A 66 -11.80 34.53 13.73
N ILE A 67 -10.49 34.62 13.42
CA ILE A 67 -9.60 35.67 13.95
C ILE A 67 -10.19 37.06 13.66
N LYS A 68 -10.62 37.32 12.43
CA LYS A 68 -11.24 38.60 12.05
C LYS A 68 -12.52 38.92 12.84
N LYS A 69 -13.35 37.92 13.19
CA LYS A 69 -14.54 38.14 14.03
C LYS A 69 -14.14 38.57 15.45
N HIS A 70 -13.10 37.96 16.01
CA HIS A 70 -12.58 38.31 17.34
C HIS A 70 -11.85 39.67 17.35
N GLN A 71 -11.28 40.12 16.22
CA GLN A 71 -10.73 41.47 16.07
C GLN A 71 -11.78 42.60 16.19
N LYS A 72 -13.08 42.32 15.98
CA LYS A 72 -14.14 43.35 15.97
C LYS A 72 -14.65 43.79 17.36
N HIS A 73 -14.17 43.21 18.45
CA HIS A 73 -14.72 43.43 19.81
C HIS A 73 -14.21 44.70 20.53
N GLY A 74 -13.86 45.76 19.80
CA GLY A 74 -13.62 47.10 20.36
C GLY A 74 -12.26 47.32 21.04
N PRO A 75 -11.97 48.56 21.50
CA PRO A 75 -10.62 49.03 21.85
C PRO A 75 -10.05 48.49 23.16
N ARG A 76 -10.73 47.57 23.85
CA ARG A 76 -10.47 47.24 25.27
C ARG A 76 -9.87 45.85 25.51
N THR A 77 -9.12 45.32 24.55
CA THR A 77 -8.30 44.10 24.74
C THR A 77 -6.84 44.37 24.40
N SER A 78 -6.11 44.85 25.41
CA SER A 78 -4.72 44.49 25.65
C SER A 78 -4.52 44.40 27.15
N PRO A 79 -4.46 43.17 27.65
CA PRO A 79 -3.28 42.74 28.37
C PRO A 79 -2.66 41.52 27.66
N GLU A 80 -1.39 41.25 27.95
CA GLU A 80 -0.65 40.03 27.53
C GLU A 80 -1.37 38.73 27.95
N THR A 81 -2.39 38.85 28.80
CA THR A 81 -3.28 37.77 29.25
C THR A 81 -4.45 37.49 28.30
N SER A 82 -4.61 38.22 27.21
CA SER A 82 -5.63 37.90 26.20
C SER A 82 -5.27 36.63 25.44
N PRO A 83 -6.17 35.64 25.30
CA PRO A 83 -5.91 34.45 24.49
C PRO A 83 -5.72 34.75 22.99
N TRP A 84 -5.99 35.99 22.54
CA TRP A 84 -5.82 36.45 21.17
C TRP A 84 -4.71 37.51 21.01
N PHE A 85 -3.86 37.68 22.03
CA PHE A 85 -2.71 38.59 21.97
C PHE A 85 -1.82 38.27 20.73
N GLY A 86 -1.31 39.31 20.06
CA GLY A 86 -0.53 39.20 18.82
C GLY A 86 -1.35 39.12 17.52
N TYR A 87 -2.58 38.58 17.56
CA TYR A 87 -3.39 38.38 16.34
C TYR A 87 -4.29 39.57 15.96
N LYS A 88 -4.36 40.62 16.79
CA LYS A 88 -5.11 41.86 16.48
C LYS A 88 -4.59 42.56 15.23
N ASN A 89 -3.28 42.51 15.00
CA ASN A 89 -2.61 43.14 13.87
C ASN A 89 -2.46 42.21 12.66
N LEU A 90 -2.94 40.96 12.76
CA LEU A 90 -2.89 40.02 11.63
C LEU A 90 -3.78 40.55 10.50
N ASP A 91 -3.19 40.82 9.35
CA ASP A 91 -3.92 41.17 8.15
C ASP A 91 -4.57 39.92 7.55
N VAL A 92 -5.83 39.67 7.92
CA VAL A 92 -6.60 38.53 7.40
C VAL A 92 -6.82 38.64 5.88
N GLN A 93 -6.79 39.85 5.30
CA GLN A 93 -6.88 40.00 3.85
C GLN A 93 -5.58 39.59 3.16
N GLU A 94 -4.44 39.89 3.77
CA GLU A 94 -3.13 39.39 3.35
C GLU A 94 -3.09 37.86 3.37
N VAL A 95 -3.48 37.24 4.49
CA VAL A 95 -3.54 35.77 4.63
C VAL A 95 -4.42 35.17 3.53
N ASN A 96 -5.61 35.75 3.28
CA ASN A 96 -6.50 35.30 2.21
C ASN A 96 -5.92 35.51 0.80
N ARG A 97 -5.12 36.55 0.60
CA ARG A 97 -4.44 36.78 -0.68
C ARG A 97 -3.35 35.73 -0.90
N GLN A 98 -2.53 35.48 0.12
CA GLN A 98 -1.46 34.50 0.06
C GLN A 98 -2.00 33.08 -0.12
N ALA A 99 -3.05 32.69 0.60
CA ALA A 99 -3.69 31.38 0.43
C ALA A 99 -4.18 31.17 -1.01
N ARG A 100 -4.85 32.17 -1.60
CA ARG A 100 -5.28 32.11 -3.02
C ARG A 100 -4.10 32.07 -3.98
N GLN A 101 -3.05 32.84 -3.72
CA GLN A 101 -1.84 32.80 -4.56
C GLN A 101 -1.18 31.43 -4.51
N ARG A 102 -1.03 30.83 -3.32
CA ARG A 102 -0.50 29.48 -3.14
C ARG A 102 -1.35 28.44 -3.86
N MET A 103 -2.68 28.55 -3.78
CA MET A 103 -3.60 27.66 -4.50
C MET A 103 -3.39 27.71 -6.01
N ARG A 104 -3.21 28.91 -6.58
CA ARG A 104 -2.94 29.09 -8.01
C ARG A 104 -1.56 28.54 -8.39
N SER A 105 -0.51 28.96 -7.68
CA SER A 105 0.86 28.49 -7.88
C SER A 105 0.97 26.97 -7.79
N PHE A 106 0.26 26.35 -6.85
CA PHE A 106 0.23 24.89 -6.71
C PHE A 106 -0.18 24.18 -8.01
N LEU A 107 -1.15 24.73 -8.75
CA LEU A 107 -1.61 24.16 -10.03
C LEU A 107 -0.74 24.57 -11.22
N ILE A 108 -0.25 25.82 -11.22
CA ILE A 108 0.46 26.41 -12.36
C ILE A 108 1.92 25.96 -12.39
N ASP A 109 2.62 26.03 -11.26
CA ASP A 109 4.08 25.84 -11.21
C ASP A 109 4.50 24.41 -11.52
N HIS A 110 3.57 23.45 -11.37
CA HIS A 110 3.77 22.04 -11.70
C HIS A 110 3.23 21.66 -13.09
N ALA A 111 2.66 22.61 -13.84
CA ALA A 111 2.19 22.39 -15.20
C ALA A 111 3.26 22.78 -16.23
N PRO A 112 3.24 22.20 -17.44
CA PRO A 112 4.03 22.69 -18.56
C PRO A 112 3.82 24.19 -18.81
N LYS A 113 4.89 24.90 -19.16
CA LYS A 113 4.86 26.38 -19.30
C LYS A 113 3.84 26.86 -20.34
N ASP A 114 3.65 26.07 -21.39
CA ASP A 114 2.74 26.28 -22.51
C ASP A 114 1.27 25.89 -22.21
N ALA A 115 0.99 25.18 -21.11
CA ALA A 115 -0.37 24.77 -20.76
C ALA A 115 -1.26 25.98 -20.46
N THR A 116 -2.24 26.31 -21.30
CA THR A 116 -3.19 27.43 -21.11
C THR A 116 -4.35 27.11 -20.17
N VAL A 117 -4.68 25.83 -20.00
CA VAL A 117 -5.70 25.35 -19.05
C VAL A 117 -5.03 24.42 -18.05
N VAL A 118 -5.19 24.70 -16.76
CA VAL A 118 -4.62 23.88 -15.69
C VAL A 118 -5.70 23.47 -14.70
N GLY A 119 -5.58 22.30 -14.11
CA GLY A 119 -6.66 21.80 -13.27
C GLY A 119 -6.27 20.59 -12.49
N PHE A 120 -7.23 19.98 -11.83
CA PHE A 120 -7.05 18.67 -11.22
C PHE A 120 -8.37 17.93 -11.11
N LYS A 121 -8.26 16.64 -10.88
CA LYS A 121 -9.37 15.75 -10.54
C LYS A 121 -9.27 15.37 -9.07
N GLU A 122 -10.39 15.43 -8.33
CA GLU A 122 -10.44 14.94 -6.95
C GLU A 122 -11.72 14.12 -6.70
N VAL A 123 -11.58 13.04 -5.92
CA VAL A 123 -12.63 12.04 -5.66
C VAL A 123 -13.11 12.06 -4.21
N ARG A 124 -12.37 12.71 -3.32
CA ARG A 124 -12.65 12.80 -1.88
C ARG A 124 -13.71 13.85 -1.54
N TYR A 125 -14.41 14.40 -2.53
CA TYR A 125 -15.55 15.28 -2.29
C TYR A 125 -16.72 14.53 -1.64
N LEU A 126 -16.87 13.23 -1.93
CA LEU A 126 -17.86 12.39 -1.24
C LEU A 126 -17.61 12.35 0.27
N ASP A 127 -16.36 12.22 0.70
CA ASP A 127 -16.01 12.17 2.12
C ASP A 127 -16.39 13.48 2.82
N ILE A 128 -16.14 14.62 2.16
CA ILE A 128 -16.52 15.95 2.68
C ILE A 128 -18.05 16.08 2.74
N PHE A 129 -18.76 15.62 1.70
CA PHE A 129 -20.21 15.67 1.65
C PHE A 129 -20.86 14.85 2.79
N LEU A 130 -20.35 13.65 3.05
CA LEU A 130 -20.89 12.79 4.11
C LEU A 130 -20.63 13.35 5.51
N GLU A 131 -19.57 14.13 5.68
CA GLU A 131 -19.31 14.86 6.92
C GLU A 131 -20.21 16.10 7.06
N ASP A 132 -20.24 16.96 6.03
CA ASP A 132 -20.99 18.22 6.02
C ASP A 132 -21.26 18.72 4.57
N PRO A 133 -22.49 18.54 4.04
CA PRO A 133 -22.87 19.00 2.70
C PRO A 133 -22.75 20.52 2.51
N GLU A 134 -23.11 21.31 3.52
CA GLU A 134 -23.04 22.78 3.45
C GLU A 134 -21.58 23.25 3.41
N PHE A 135 -20.71 22.56 4.15
CA PHE A 135 -19.27 22.81 4.08
C PHE A 135 -18.72 22.55 2.68
N LEU A 136 -19.11 21.44 2.06
CA LEU A 136 -18.71 21.13 0.69
C LEU A 136 -19.16 22.22 -0.29
N GLN A 137 -20.41 22.67 -0.19
CA GLN A 137 -20.92 23.76 -1.03
C GLN A 137 -20.05 25.02 -0.87
N GLY A 138 -19.77 25.43 0.38
CA GLY A 138 -18.91 26.58 0.66
C GLY A 138 -17.47 26.42 0.13
N TYR A 139 -16.96 25.18 0.10
CA TYR A 139 -15.65 24.87 -0.46
C TYR A 139 -15.63 24.97 -1.99
N LEU A 140 -16.63 24.44 -2.69
CA LEU A 140 -16.76 24.58 -4.14
C LEU A 140 -16.87 26.06 -4.55
N ASP A 141 -17.68 26.84 -3.83
CA ASP A 141 -17.80 28.29 -4.04
C ASP A 141 -16.47 29.03 -3.81
N TYR A 142 -15.68 28.55 -2.86
CA TYR A 142 -14.36 29.11 -2.61
C TYR A 142 -13.40 28.83 -3.76
N LEU A 143 -13.41 27.63 -4.32
CA LEU A 143 -12.60 27.27 -5.49
C LEU A 143 -12.93 28.17 -6.69
N LEU A 144 -14.22 28.40 -6.99
CA LEU A 144 -14.63 29.34 -8.05
C LEU A 144 -14.17 30.79 -7.80
N LYS A 145 -14.04 31.19 -6.53
CA LYS A 145 -13.55 32.53 -6.16
C LYS A 145 -12.03 32.65 -6.20
N ALA A 146 -11.32 31.59 -5.82
CA ALA A 146 -9.87 31.55 -5.72
C ALA A 146 -9.19 31.30 -7.08
N LEU A 147 -9.79 30.44 -7.89
CA LEU A 147 -9.35 30.08 -9.23
C LEU A 147 -10.23 30.81 -10.23
N LYS A 148 -9.73 31.86 -10.88
CA LYS A 148 -10.48 32.61 -11.90
C LYS A 148 -9.67 32.70 -13.19
N PRO A 149 -10.28 32.47 -14.37
CA PRO A 149 -11.61 31.86 -14.57
C PRO A 149 -11.59 30.35 -14.23
N CYS A 150 -12.65 29.81 -13.61
CA CYS A 150 -12.75 28.38 -13.25
C CYS A 150 -14.08 27.78 -13.68
N LYS A 151 -14.02 26.54 -14.17
CA LYS A 151 -15.17 25.69 -14.49
C LYS A 151 -15.04 24.33 -13.81
N PHE A 152 -16.17 23.72 -13.46
CA PHE A 152 -16.27 22.38 -12.93
C PHE A 152 -16.89 21.44 -13.95
N ILE A 153 -16.27 20.27 -14.09
CA ILE A 153 -16.88 19.10 -14.70
C ILE A 153 -17.34 18.23 -13.54
N ILE A 154 -18.65 18.17 -13.36
CA ILE A 154 -19.28 17.30 -12.38
C ILE A 154 -19.50 15.95 -13.05
N LEU A 155 -18.73 14.96 -12.62
CA LEU A 155 -18.80 13.60 -13.16
C LEU A 155 -19.45 12.68 -12.15
N THR A 156 -20.54 12.01 -12.54
CA THR A 156 -21.18 10.96 -11.74
C THR A 156 -21.21 9.64 -12.48
N ARG A 157 -21.41 8.54 -11.76
CA ARG A 157 -21.65 7.23 -12.34
C ARG A 157 -22.82 6.57 -11.63
N ASP A 158 -23.49 5.63 -12.30
CA ASP A 158 -24.52 4.82 -11.67
C ASP A 158 -24.04 4.28 -10.30
N PRO A 159 -24.78 4.57 -9.22
CA PRO A 159 -24.42 4.13 -7.87
C PRO A 159 -24.33 2.62 -7.71
N SER A 160 -25.19 1.85 -8.40
CA SER A 160 -25.18 0.39 -8.33
C SER A 160 -23.96 -0.20 -9.04
N GLU A 161 -23.56 0.34 -10.18
CA GLU A 161 -22.32 -0.07 -10.85
C GLU A 161 -21.08 0.32 -10.03
N THR A 162 -21.10 1.52 -9.45
CA THR A 162 -19.98 2.05 -8.66
C THR A 162 -19.81 1.25 -7.37
N SER A 163 -20.92 0.88 -6.72
CA SER A 163 -20.92 0.10 -5.47
C SER A 163 -20.32 -1.29 -5.67
N ASN A 164 -20.47 -1.88 -6.86
CA ASN A 164 -19.87 -3.16 -7.22
C ASN A 164 -18.37 -3.09 -7.59
N SER A 165 -17.76 -1.90 -7.58
CA SER A 165 -16.36 -1.72 -8.00
C SER A 165 -15.39 -1.57 -6.83
N ALA A 166 -14.26 -2.30 -6.90
CA ALA A 166 -13.12 -2.18 -5.99
C ALA A 166 -13.52 -2.30 -4.50
N TRP A 167 -13.06 -1.40 -3.62
CA TRP A 167 -13.35 -1.45 -2.19
C TRP A 167 -14.80 -1.13 -1.82
N TRP A 168 -15.60 -0.56 -2.75
CA TRP A 168 -17.02 -0.33 -2.52
C TRP A 168 -17.81 -1.65 -2.44
N ALA A 169 -17.36 -2.68 -3.15
CA ALA A 169 -18.01 -3.99 -3.19
C ALA A 169 -17.94 -4.74 -1.84
N GLU A 170 -17.05 -4.28 -0.94
CA GLU A 170 -16.81 -4.87 0.38
C GLU A 170 -17.56 -4.12 1.49
N ARG A 171 -18.28 -3.03 1.17
CA ARG A 171 -19.09 -2.24 2.11
C ARG A 171 -20.57 -2.61 2.02
N ASP A 172 -21.37 -2.14 3.00
CA ASP A 172 -22.83 -2.25 2.93
C ASP A 172 -23.34 -1.58 1.65
N GLN A 173 -23.94 -2.39 0.77
CA GLN A 173 -24.34 -1.93 -0.55
C GLN A 173 -25.49 -0.91 -0.47
N ASN A 174 -26.39 -1.06 0.50
CA ASN A 174 -27.50 -0.13 0.67
C ASN A 174 -26.99 1.23 1.13
N GLU A 175 -26.05 1.24 2.06
CA GLU A 175 -25.41 2.47 2.54
C GLU A 175 -24.61 3.15 1.43
N VAL A 176 -23.76 2.43 0.71
CA VAL A 176 -22.94 2.97 -0.38
C VAL A 176 -23.81 3.56 -1.49
N VAL A 177 -24.81 2.80 -1.95
CA VAL A 177 -25.72 3.25 -3.02
C VAL A 177 -26.49 4.49 -2.57
N SER A 178 -27.05 4.49 -1.35
CA SER A 178 -27.79 5.63 -0.81
C SER A 178 -26.92 6.89 -0.72
N ASN A 179 -25.70 6.75 -0.19
CA ASN A 179 -24.73 7.84 -0.06
C ASN A 179 -24.31 8.40 -1.43
N MET A 180 -24.04 7.54 -2.41
CA MET A 180 -23.69 7.96 -3.77
C MET A 180 -24.86 8.61 -4.49
N GLN A 181 -26.10 8.15 -4.28
CA GLN A 181 -27.30 8.80 -4.80
C GLN A 181 -27.50 10.19 -4.20
N ALA A 182 -27.35 10.33 -2.88
CA ALA A 182 -27.45 11.62 -2.21
C ALA A 182 -26.39 12.61 -2.70
N PHE A 183 -25.14 12.15 -2.81
CA PHE A 183 -24.05 12.95 -3.34
C PHE A 183 -24.25 13.32 -4.82
N GLY A 184 -24.72 12.38 -5.64
CA GLY A 184 -25.05 12.62 -7.04
C GLY A 184 -26.12 13.68 -7.22
N ARG A 185 -27.19 13.66 -6.40
CA ARG A 185 -28.22 14.71 -6.38
C ARG A 185 -27.63 16.07 -6.00
N PHE A 186 -26.88 16.12 -4.90
CA PHE A 186 -26.21 17.35 -4.46
C PHE A 186 -25.34 17.96 -5.58
N LEU A 187 -24.56 17.13 -6.26
CA LEU A 187 -23.69 17.54 -7.35
C LEU A 187 -24.49 18.05 -8.57
N SER A 188 -25.56 17.35 -8.95
CA SER A 188 -26.46 17.77 -10.04
C SER A 188 -27.13 19.12 -9.73
N ASP A 189 -27.60 19.30 -8.50
CA ASP A 189 -28.22 20.55 -8.04
C ASP A 189 -27.20 21.69 -8.00
N TYR A 190 -25.95 21.41 -7.60
CA TYR A 190 -24.86 22.37 -7.62
C TYR A 190 -24.54 22.83 -9.05
N ALA A 191 -24.45 21.92 -10.03
CA ALA A 191 -24.28 22.28 -11.44
C ALA A 191 -25.44 23.14 -11.95
N SER A 192 -26.68 22.75 -11.64
CA SER A 192 -27.89 23.44 -12.10
C SER A 192 -28.01 24.86 -11.55
N SER A 193 -27.51 25.09 -10.32
CA SER A 193 -27.46 26.41 -9.69
C SER A 193 -26.27 27.28 -10.14
N HIS A 194 -25.28 26.70 -10.84
CA HIS A 194 -24.08 27.37 -11.32
C HIS A 194 -23.81 27.11 -12.82
N PRO A 195 -24.77 27.35 -13.72
CA PRO A 195 -24.67 26.93 -15.13
C PRO A 195 -23.51 27.58 -15.90
N ASP A 196 -23.04 28.76 -15.47
CA ASP A 196 -21.87 29.43 -16.08
C ASP A 196 -20.53 28.80 -15.66
N HIS A 197 -20.53 28.03 -14.58
CA HIS A 197 -19.34 27.56 -13.89
C HIS A 197 -19.27 26.04 -13.73
N ALA A 198 -20.36 25.31 -13.95
CA ALA A 198 -20.41 23.87 -13.75
C ALA A 198 -21.29 23.20 -14.80
N VAL A 199 -20.84 22.04 -15.26
CA VAL A 199 -21.62 21.16 -16.15
C VAL A 199 -21.62 19.75 -15.56
N HIS A 200 -22.77 19.07 -15.65
CA HIS A 200 -22.93 17.70 -15.22
C HIS A 200 -22.83 16.75 -16.42
N VAL A 201 -22.13 15.63 -16.23
CA VAL A 201 -21.99 14.56 -17.22
C VAL A 201 -21.90 13.22 -16.50
N THR A 202 -22.48 12.16 -17.07
CA THR A 202 -22.34 10.82 -16.50
C THR A 202 -21.18 10.05 -17.12
N TYR A 203 -20.69 9.02 -16.44
CA TYR A 203 -19.73 8.08 -17.00
C TYR A 203 -20.24 7.44 -18.30
N ASP A 204 -21.52 7.11 -18.36
CA ASP A 204 -22.14 6.49 -19.55
C ASP A 204 -22.19 7.46 -20.71
N ASP A 205 -22.43 8.76 -20.46
CA ASP A 205 -22.31 9.79 -21.50
C ASP A 205 -20.91 9.84 -22.10
N VAL A 206 -19.88 9.71 -21.26
CA VAL A 206 -18.47 9.73 -21.68
C VAL A 206 -18.12 8.51 -22.53
N VAL A 207 -18.46 7.30 -22.05
CA VAL A 207 -18.12 6.04 -22.75
C VAL A 207 -18.89 5.91 -24.05
N ASN A 208 -20.16 6.30 -24.06
CA ASN A 208 -21.02 6.24 -25.24
C ASN A 208 -20.91 7.49 -26.13
N GLN A 209 -20.11 8.48 -25.73
CA GLN A 209 -19.88 9.74 -26.45
C GLN A 209 -21.19 10.45 -26.85
N THR A 210 -22.14 10.53 -25.91
CA THR A 210 -23.46 11.16 -26.12
C THR A 210 -23.32 12.66 -26.37
N ASP A 211 -24.41 13.30 -26.81
CA ASP A 211 -24.42 14.76 -27.02
C ASP A 211 -24.10 15.53 -25.73
N VAL A 212 -24.50 15.01 -24.56
CA VAL A 212 -24.15 15.60 -23.25
C VAL A 212 -22.63 15.66 -23.05
N PHE A 213 -21.91 14.61 -23.43
CA PHE A 213 -20.45 14.61 -23.36
C PHE A 213 -19.83 15.62 -24.33
N ARG A 214 -20.38 15.75 -25.56
CA ARG A 214 -19.91 16.74 -26.55
C ARG A 214 -20.17 18.17 -26.08
N ASP A 215 -21.34 18.42 -25.50
CA ASP A 215 -21.71 19.70 -24.91
C ASP A 215 -20.82 20.05 -23.72
N MET A 216 -20.45 19.07 -22.90
CA MET A 216 -19.46 19.26 -21.82
C MET A 216 -18.11 19.71 -22.37
N LEU A 217 -17.56 19.05 -23.40
CA LEU A 217 -16.30 19.45 -24.02
C LEU A 217 -16.38 20.87 -24.60
N SER A 218 -17.48 21.20 -25.26
CA SER A 218 -17.76 22.54 -25.78
C SER A 218 -17.83 23.58 -24.66
N PHE A 219 -18.55 23.27 -23.58
CA PHE A 219 -18.70 24.12 -22.41
C PHE A 219 -17.35 24.46 -21.79
N VAL A 220 -16.46 23.49 -21.61
CA VAL A 220 -15.12 23.76 -21.05
C VAL A 220 -14.12 24.27 -22.09
N GLY A 221 -14.44 24.21 -23.38
CA GLY A 221 -13.60 24.64 -24.49
C GLY A 221 -12.50 23.65 -24.87
N ALA A 222 -12.66 22.36 -24.53
CA ALA A 222 -11.71 21.31 -24.86
C ALA A 222 -11.87 20.91 -26.34
N LYS A 223 -10.80 21.09 -27.13
CA LYS A 223 -10.75 20.69 -28.54
C LYS A 223 -9.96 19.40 -28.65
N ILE A 224 -10.67 18.30 -28.91
CA ILE A 224 -10.09 16.95 -29.00
C ILE A 224 -10.56 16.37 -30.33
N ASP A 225 -9.64 15.84 -31.13
CA ASP A 225 -10.00 15.15 -32.36
C ASP A 225 -10.50 13.72 -32.08
N GLN A 226 -11.22 13.15 -33.04
CA GLN A 226 -11.88 11.86 -32.84
C GLN A 226 -10.87 10.71 -32.67
N ASP A 227 -9.71 10.79 -33.33
CA ASP A 227 -8.69 9.74 -33.26
C ASP A 227 -8.03 9.71 -31.87
N GLN A 228 -7.70 10.88 -31.32
CA GLN A 228 -7.21 11.05 -29.95
C GLN A 228 -8.23 10.56 -28.92
N LEU A 229 -9.51 10.84 -29.14
CA LEU A 229 -10.58 10.40 -28.25
C LEU A 229 -10.72 8.87 -28.27
N SER A 230 -10.71 8.25 -29.46
CA SER A 230 -10.74 6.79 -29.62
C SER A 230 -9.50 6.11 -29.03
N GLU A 231 -8.31 6.68 -29.23
CA GLU A 231 -7.07 6.18 -28.63
C GLU A 231 -7.18 6.16 -27.11
N VAL A 232 -7.57 7.28 -26.50
CA VAL A 232 -7.72 7.36 -25.04
C VAL A 232 -8.78 6.36 -24.55
N LEU A 233 -9.95 6.29 -25.16
CA LEU A 233 -10.99 5.33 -24.73
C LEU A 233 -10.53 3.86 -24.80
N SER A 234 -9.57 3.53 -25.69
CA SER A 234 -9.00 2.18 -25.82
C SER A 234 -7.94 1.86 -24.76
N LEU A 235 -7.35 2.87 -24.12
CA LEU A 235 -6.30 2.67 -23.11
C LEU A 235 -6.91 2.19 -21.78
N PRO A 236 -6.23 1.30 -21.04
CA PRO A 236 -6.66 0.91 -19.69
C PRO A 236 -6.60 2.08 -18.70
N HIS A 237 -7.72 2.77 -18.49
CA HIS A 237 -7.83 3.88 -17.54
C HIS A 237 -8.24 3.41 -16.15
N SER A 238 -7.30 2.73 -15.53
CA SER A 238 -7.18 2.39 -14.12
C SER A 238 -6.35 1.13 -14.14
N PHE A 239 -5.09 1.24 -13.76
CA PHE A 239 -4.41 0.05 -13.29
C PHE A 239 -5.31 -0.51 -12.18
N ARG A 240 -5.62 -1.81 -12.24
CA ARG A 240 -5.91 -2.53 -11.00
C ARG A 240 -4.70 -2.23 -10.13
N THR A 241 -4.78 -1.22 -9.28
CA THR A 241 -4.00 -1.17 -8.06
C THR A 241 -4.15 -2.58 -7.53
N LYS A 242 -3.03 -3.32 -7.48
CA LYS A 242 -3.01 -4.66 -6.89
C LYS A 242 -3.68 -4.43 -5.54
N SER A 243 -4.92 -4.88 -5.44
CA SER A 243 -5.86 -4.55 -4.36
C SER A 243 -5.11 -4.29 -3.08
N ILE A 244 -4.98 -3.02 -2.69
CA ILE A 244 -4.58 -2.68 -1.34
C ILE A 244 -5.84 -2.95 -0.54
N ARG A 245 -6.01 -4.23 -0.19
CA ARG A 245 -6.98 -4.64 0.82
C ARG A 245 -6.45 -4.15 2.16
N PRO A 246 -7.30 -3.78 3.12
CA PRO A 246 -6.96 -4.03 4.51
C PRO A 246 -6.57 -5.51 4.61
N TYR A 247 -5.28 -5.79 4.76
CA TYR A 247 -4.68 -7.10 4.55
C TYR A 247 -5.02 -8.08 5.69
N ALA A 248 -6.24 -8.61 5.69
CA ALA A 248 -6.57 -9.85 6.44
C ALA A 248 -7.05 -10.98 5.52
N VAL A 249 -7.22 -10.72 4.21
CA VAL A 249 -7.77 -11.69 3.26
C VAL A 249 -6.82 -11.88 2.07
N PRO A 250 -5.97 -12.92 2.08
CA PRO A 250 -5.11 -13.24 0.95
C PRO A 250 -5.90 -13.37 -0.36
N LYS A 251 -5.28 -13.00 -1.48
CA LYS A 251 -5.80 -13.35 -2.80
C LYS A 251 -5.73 -14.86 -2.96
N LEU A 252 -6.86 -15.53 -2.74
CA LEU A 252 -7.00 -16.95 -3.04
C LEU A 252 -7.06 -17.12 -4.56
N SER A 253 -5.92 -17.49 -5.15
CA SER A 253 -5.85 -17.95 -6.54
C SER A 253 -6.45 -19.34 -6.64
N GLY A 254 -7.64 -19.46 -7.24
CA GLY A 254 -8.20 -20.75 -7.67
C GLY A 254 -9.71 -20.85 -7.48
N LYS A 255 -10.37 -21.54 -8.42
CA LYS A 255 -11.75 -21.99 -8.29
C LYS A 255 -11.80 -23.09 -7.22
N ARG A 256 -12.01 -22.76 -5.95
CA ARG A 256 -12.27 -23.74 -4.87
C ARG A 256 -13.72 -23.67 -4.43
N LYS A 257 -14.37 -24.83 -4.28
CA LYS A 257 -15.79 -25.02 -3.98
C LYS A 257 -16.24 -24.36 -2.66
N ASN A 258 -15.34 -24.25 -1.69
CA ASN A 258 -15.61 -23.75 -0.33
C ASN A 258 -15.12 -22.31 -0.08
N ARG A 259 -14.95 -21.52 -1.15
CA ARG A 259 -14.48 -20.13 -1.10
C ARG A 259 -15.34 -19.19 -0.20
N PRO A 260 -16.68 -19.32 -0.13
CA PRO A 260 -17.50 -18.46 0.74
C PRO A 260 -17.12 -18.54 2.23
N LEU A 261 -16.97 -19.75 2.77
CA LEU A 261 -16.59 -19.96 4.19
C LEU A 261 -15.27 -19.28 4.55
N LEU A 262 -14.28 -19.37 3.66
CA LEU A 262 -12.96 -18.78 3.88
C LEU A 262 -12.99 -17.25 3.78
N ILE A 263 -13.86 -16.68 2.94
CA ILE A 263 -14.09 -15.24 2.87
C ILE A 263 -14.75 -14.76 4.17
N GLU A 264 -15.81 -15.41 4.61
CA GLU A 264 -16.52 -15.07 5.86
C GLU A 264 -15.60 -15.17 7.08
N ALA A 265 -14.81 -16.26 7.18
CA ALA A 265 -13.85 -16.44 8.27
C ALA A 265 -12.84 -15.29 8.33
N ASN A 266 -12.30 -14.91 7.18
CA ASN A 266 -11.35 -13.79 7.08
C ASN A 266 -12.02 -12.44 7.42
N THR A 267 -13.28 -12.24 7.03
CA THR A 267 -14.06 -11.05 7.37
C THR A 267 -14.29 -10.93 8.88
N GLU A 268 -14.72 -12.00 9.54
CA GLU A 268 -14.90 -11.98 11.00
C GLU A 268 -13.57 -11.79 11.74
N TRP A 269 -12.49 -12.38 11.24
CA TRP A 269 -11.15 -12.15 11.79
C TRP A 269 -10.75 -10.68 11.70
N ALA A 270 -10.99 -10.05 10.55
CA ALA A 270 -10.70 -8.63 10.32
C ALA A 270 -11.53 -7.69 11.19
N LYS A 271 -12.76 -8.08 11.57
CA LYS A 271 -13.62 -7.33 12.49
C LYS A 271 -13.18 -7.45 13.97
N GLY A 272 -12.15 -8.25 14.27
CA GLY A 272 -11.75 -8.59 15.64
C GLY A 272 -12.60 -9.69 16.29
N ASN A 273 -13.55 -10.27 15.55
CA ASN A 273 -14.44 -11.33 16.04
C ASN A 273 -13.76 -12.71 15.98
N SER A 274 -12.63 -12.85 16.67
CA SER A 274 -11.77 -14.04 16.59
C SER A 274 -12.48 -15.37 16.89
N SER A 275 -13.47 -15.36 17.80
CA SER A 275 -14.28 -16.54 18.12
C SER A 275 -15.16 -16.99 16.95
N ALA A 276 -15.85 -16.05 16.30
CA ALA A 276 -16.69 -16.33 15.14
C ALA A 276 -15.83 -16.76 13.93
N ALA A 277 -14.72 -16.07 13.72
CA ALA A 277 -13.75 -16.40 12.68
C ALA A 277 -13.21 -17.84 12.81
N ARG A 278 -12.83 -18.26 14.03
CA ARG A 278 -12.34 -19.63 14.27
C ARG A 278 -13.39 -20.70 13.96
N LYS A 279 -14.66 -20.47 14.29
CA LYS A 279 -15.75 -21.40 13.92
C LYS A 279 -15.88 -21.55 12.41
N LEU A 280 -15.74 -20.45 11.66
CA LEU A 280 -15.79 -20.45 10.21
C LEU A 280 -14.54 -21.11 9.59
N TYR A 281 -13.35 -20.89 10.16
CA TYR A 281 -12.15 -21.64 9.75
C TYR A 281 -12.30 -23.13 9.98
N GLN A 282 -12.88 -23.53 11.12
CA GLN A 282 -13.13 -24.94 11.41
C GLN A 282 -14.11 -25.54 10.40
N SER A 283 -15.19 -24.83 10.09
CA SER A 283 -16.15 -25.25 9.07
C SER A 283 -15.50 -25.39 7.68
N TYR A 284 -14.59 -24.48 7.33
CA TYR A 284 -13.80 -24.59 6.11
C TYR A 284 -12.86 -25.81 6.14
N TYR A 285 -12.15 -26.03 7.25
CA TYR A 285 -11.27 -27.17 7.45
C TYR A 285 -12.01 -28.51 7.28
N ASP A 286 -13.21 -28.62 7.87
CA ASP A 286 -14.03 -29.82 7.80
C ASP A 286 -14.61 -30.08 6.41
N ALA A 287 -14.84 -29.02 5.63
CA ALA A 287 -15.45 -29.10 4.30
C ALA A 287 -14.45 -29.34 3.16
N VAL A 288 -13.14 -29.15 3.36
CA VAL A 288 -12.12 -29.30 2.31
C VAL A 288 -11.90 -30.77 1.99
N ASP A 289 -11.96 -31.11 0.69
CA ASP A 289 -11.68 -32.44 0.19
C ASP A 289 -10.24 -32.88 0.54
N LEU A 290 -10.08 -34.15 0.90
CA LEU A 290 -8.77 -34.75 1.10
C LEU A 290 -8.06 -34.96 -0.23
N ILE A 291 -6.78 -34.61 -0.29
CA ILE A 291 -5.87 -34.94 -1.40
C ILE A 291 -4.88 -35.95 -0.83
N ASP A 292 -4.86 -37.19 -1.34
CA ASP A 292 -4.02 -38.27 -0.80
C ASP A 292 -4.19 -38.49 0.72
N GLY A 293 -5.41 -38.38 1.23
CA GLY A 293 -5.74 -38.59 2.66
C GLY A 293 -5.39 -37.43 3.60
N ARG A 294 -5.01 -36.26 3.07
CA ARG A 294 -4.61 -35.07 3.85
C ARG A 294 -5.32 -33.80 3.36
N ARG A 295 -5.49 -32.82 4.24
CA ARG A 295 -6.06 -31.51 3.88
C ARG A 295 -4.96 -30.57 3.41
N VAL A 296 -5.22 -29.90 2.29
CA VAL A 296 -4.35 -28.87 1.74
C VAL A 296 -5.01 -27.50 1.89
N LEU A 297 -4.50 -26.69 2.79
CA LEU A 297 -5.10 -25.43 3.19
C LEU A 297 -4.10 -24.28 3.03
N PRO A 298 -4.54 -23.02 3.01
CA PRO A 298 -3.60 -21.91 3.14
C PRO A 298 -2.93 -21.89 4.52
N ALA A 299 -1.62 -21.61 4.60
CA ALA A 299 -0.84 -21.50 5.83
C ALA A 299 -1.52 -20.75 6.99
N TYR A 300 -2.17 -19.61 6.71
CA TYR A 300 -2.82 -18.80 7.74
C TYR A 300 -4.03 -19.50 8.40
N VAL A 301 -4.66 -20.49 7.76
CA VAL A 301 -5.76 -21.26 8.36
C VAL A 301 -5.22 -22.11 9.52
N PHE A 302 -4.08 -22.76 9.31
CA PHE A 302 -3.39 -23.52 10.37
C PHE A 302 -3.07 -22.62 11.56
N ARG A 303 -2.48 -21.44 11.31
CA ARG A 303 -2.17 -20.44 12.35
C ARG A 303 -3.43 -20.02 13.13
N ARG A 304 -4.51 -19.67 12.44
CA ARG A 304 -5.74 -19.14 13.07
C ARG A 304 -6.49 -20.21 13.89
N LEU A 305 -6.37 -21.49 13.52
CA LEU A 305 -6.91 -22.63 14.24
C LEU A 305 -5.96 -23.23 15.29
N GLY A 306 -4.68 -22.84 15.31
CA GLY A 306 -3.68 -23.45 16.20
C GLY A 306 -3.33 -24.89 15.82
N LEU A 307 -3.41 -25.22 14.53
CA LEU A 307 -3.08 -26.55 14.00
C LEU A 307 -1.61 -26.64 13.62
N LYS A 308 -1.05 -27.86 13.72
CA LYS A 308 0.27 -28.15 13.14
C LYS A 308 0.20 -28.05 11.62
N ARG A 309 1.22 -27.42 11.04
CA ARG A 309 1.37 -27.20 9.60
C ARG A 309 2.60 -27.95 9.13
N TRP A 310 2.47 -28.70 8.04
CA TRP A 310 3.58 -29.38 7.38
C TRP A 310 3.75 -28.79 5.99
N HIS A 311 4.85 -28.07 5.78
CA HIS A 311 5.21 -27.47 4.50
C HIS A 311 6.63 -27.90 4.16
N ALA A 312 6.81 -28.57 3.04
CA ALA A 312 8.12 -29.01 2.59
C ALA A 312 8.23 -28.95 1.06
N MET A 313 9.41 -28.57 0.58
CA MET A 313 9.82 -28.82 -0.80
C MET A 313 10.28 -30.26 -0.91
N THR A 314 9.64 -31.04 -1.78
CA THR A 314 9.95 -32.46 -1.94
C THR A 314 10.62 -32.74 -3.28
N VAL A 315 11.58 -33.66 -3.25
CA VAL A 315 12.25 -34.23 -4.41
C VAL A 315 12.12 -35.74 -4.34
N GLU A 316 11.50 -36.37 -5.34
CA GLU A 316 11.22 -37.82 -5.35
C GLU A 316 12.47 -38.69 -5.57
N THR A 317 13.54 -38.12 -6.10
CA THR A 317 14.82 -38.81 -6.34
C THR A 317 15.93 -37.82 -6.01
N PRO A 318 16.47 -37.84 -4.78
CA PRO A 318 16.65 -39.01 -3.90
C PRO A 318 15.70 -39.11 -2.67
N LYS A 319 14.40 -38.80 -2.80
CA LYS A 319 13.41 -38.77 -1.68
C LYS A 319 13.83 -37.85 -0.53
N VAL A 320 13.84 -36.56 -0.80
CA VAL A 320 14.23 -35.52 0.16
C VAL A 320 13.05 -34.59 0.43
N ALA A 321 12.86 -34.22 1.69
CA ALA A 321 11.87 -33.25 2.13
C ALA A 321 12.56 -32.11 2.89
N TYR A 322 12.62 -30.94 2.27
CA TYR A 322 13.19 -29.74 2.86
C TYR A 322 12.07 -28.86 3.45
N PHE A 323 12.05 -28.74 4.78
CA PHE A 323 11.15 -27.85 5.50
C PHE A 323 11.76 -26.46 5.51
N ASP A 324 11.39 -25.65 4.53
CA ASP A 324 12.01 -24.35 4.31
C ASP A 324 11.49 -23.29 5.28
N ILE A 325 12.43 -22.45 5.71
CA ILE A 325 12.18 -21.31 6.57
C ILE A 325 12.64 -20.07 5.81
N PRO A 326 11.79 -19.04 5.66
CA PRO A 326 12.19 -17.83 4.98
C PRO A 326 13.43 -17.21 5.63
N LYS A 327 14.36 -16.75 4.78
CA LYS A 327 15.64 -16.11 5.16
C LYS A 327 16.70 -17.02 5.78
N CYS A 328 16.51 -18.34 5.69
CA CYS A 328 17.49 -19.38 6.02
C CYS A 328 18.18 -19.99 4.77
N GLY A 329 18.35 -19.23 3.69
CA GLY A 329 19.04 -19.72 2.48
C GLY A 329 18.17 -20.58 1.54
N CYS A 330 16.84 -20.50 1.67
CA CYS A 330 15.89 -21.34 0.92
C CYS A 330 16.08 -21.32 -0.60
N THR A 331 16.38 -20.17 -1.22
CA THR A 331 16.58 -20.07 -2.68
C THR A 331 17.76 -20.91 -3.18
N SER A 332 18.89 -20.90 -2.46
CA SER A 332 20.08 -21.68 -2.83
C SER A 332 19.84 -23.17 -2.68
N VAL A 333 19.16 -23.58 -1.61
CA VAL A 333 18.84 -25.00 -1.38
C VAL A 333 17.77 -25.49 -2.35
N ALA A 334 16.76 -24.67 -2.65
CA ALA A 334 15.82 -24.95 -3.72
C ALA A 334 16.57 -25.15 -5.06
N ALA A 335 17.56 -24.32 -5.40
CA ALA A 335 18.32 -24.47 -6.64
C ALA A 335 19.17 -25.74 -6.66
N LEU A 336 19.77 -26.09 -5.52
CA LEU A 336 20.48 -27.36 -5.34
C LEU A 336 19.54 -28.55 -5.54
N LEU A 337 18.41 -28.59 -4.85
CA LEU A 337 17.43 -29.68 -4.91
C LEU A 337 16.79 -29.82 -6.30
N PHE A 338 16.53 -28.70 -6.98
CA PHE A 338 16.07 -28.71 -8.36
C PHE A 338 17.11 -29.36 -9.27
N SER A 339 18.37 -28.91 -9.18
CA SER A 339 19.47 -29.47 -9.99
C SER A 339 19.69 -30.94 -9.67
N ALA A 340 19.49 -31.33 -8.40
CA ALA A 340 19.57 -32.70 -7.91
C ALA A 340 18.51 -33.60 -8.58
N GLN A 341 17.30 -33.09 -8.79
CA GLN A 341 16.20 -33.82 -9.43
C GLN A 341 16.25 -33.78 -10.96
N GLN A 342 16.63 -32.65 -11.55
CA GLN A 342 16.57 -32.38 -12.98
C GLN A 342 17.88 -31.77 -13.49
N PRO A 343 18.95 -32.58 -13.64
CA PRO A 343 20.27 -32.04 -14.02
C PRO A 343 20.33 -31.38 -15.39
N ASP A 344 19.58 -31.92 -16.35
CA ASP A 344 19.64 -31.50 -17.74
C ASP A 344 18.61 -30.41 -18.07
N VAL A 345 17.86 -29.95 -17.07
CA VAL A 345 16.81 -28.93 -17.24
C VAL A 345 17.33 -27.60 -16.73
N GLN A 346 17.22 -26.58 -17.58
CA GLN A 346 17.53 -25.22 -17.16
C GLN A 346 16.60 -24.79 -16.03
N LYS A 347 17.18 -24.23 -14.97
CA LYS A 347 16.45 -23.69 -13.82
C LYS A 347 15.35 -22.72 -14.28
N PRO A 348 14.08 -22.93 -13.91
CA PRO A 348 13.01 -21.99 -14.23
C PRO A 348 13.19 -20.67 -13.46
N GLU A 349 12.66 -19.57 -14.01
CA GLU A 349 12.71 -18.25 -13.36
C GLU A 349 12.02 -18.24 -11.98
N ASP A 350 10.93 -18.98 -11.82
CA ASP A 350 10.19 -19.13 -10.57
C ASP A 350 10.33 -20.55 -10.02
N LEU A 351 11.44 -20.78 -9.33
CA LEU A 351 11.83 -22.08 -8.79
C LEU A 351 10.84 -22.61 -7.74
N HIS A 352 10.18 -21.72 -6.99
CA HIS A 352 9.19 -22.10 -5.98
C HIS A 352 7.90 -22.67 -6.58
N LYS A 353 7.58 -22.35 -7.84
CA LYS A 353 6.46 -22.97 -8.57
C LYS A 353 6.80 -24.36 -9.12
N HIS A 354 8.08 -24.74 -9.19
CA HIS A 354 8.52 -26.00 -9.76
C HIS A 354 8.39 -27.19 -8.79
N PHE A 355 8.76 -26.99 -7.52
CA PHE A 355 8.47 -27.98 -6.49
C PHE A 355 6.96 -28.13 -6.44
N LYS A 356 6.43 -29.33 -6.77
CA LYS A 356 4.99 -29.65 -6.77
C LYS A 356 4.37 -28.93 -5.58
N VAL A 357 3.64 -27.85 -5.87
CA VAL A 357 3.18 -26.80 -4.93
C VAL A 357 3.50 -27.20 -3.49
N ALA A 358 4.57 -26.69 -2.89
CA ALA A 358 4.83 -26.94 -1.48
C ALA A 358 3.54 -26.60 -0.72
N MET A 359 2.80 -27.64 -0.35
CA MET A 359 1.40 -27.55 0.01
C MET A 359 1.39 -27.62 1.52
N ASP A 360 0.73 -26.66 2.16
CA ASP A 360 0.57 -26.71 3.61
C ASP A 360 -0.44 -27.81 3.95
N THR A 361 0.04 -28.86 4.61
CA THR A 361 -0.78 -30.04 4.94
C THR A 361 -0.95 -30.23 6.44
N ASP A 362 -2.05 -30.89 6.82
CA ASP A 362 -2.36 -31.27 8.21
C ASP A 362 -1.65 -32.56 8.67
N SER A 363 -0.95 -33.25 7.77
CA SER A 363 -0.23 -34.49 8.06
C SER A 363 1.15 -34.56 7.39
N ILE A 364 2.13 -35.16 8.10
CA ILE A 364 3.50 -35.43 7.64
C ILE A 364 3.68 -36.86 7.08
N GLU A 365 2.71 -37.76 7.26
CA GLU A 365 2.85 -39.20 7.00
C GLU A 365 3.35 -39.56 5.59
N HIS A 366 2.97 -38.76 4.60
CA HIS A 366 3.41 -38.91 3.21
C HIS A 366 4.92 -38.72 3.01
N LEU A 367 5.63 -38.15 3.99
CA LEU A 367 7.07 -37.91 3.99
C LEU A 367 7.86 -38.89 4.85
N LYS A 368 7.22 -39.94 5.38
CA LYS A 368 7.89 -40.91 6.27
C LYS A 368 9.16 -41.52 5.67
N ASP A 369 9.15 -41.79 4.36
CA ASP A 369 10.25 -42.40 3.62
C ASP A 369 11.24 -41.38 3.03
N HIS A 370 11.04 -40.08 3.31
CA HIS A 370 11.94 -39.03 2.85
C HIS A 370 13.01 -38.75 3.90
N PHE A 371 14.22 -38.41 3.45
CA PHE A 371 15.18 -37.71 4.29
C PHE A 371 14.68 -36.27 4.52
N LYS A 372 14.29 -35.98 5.76
CA LYS A 372 13.67 -34.73 6.20
C LYS A 372 14.74 -33.85 6.81
N PHE A 373 14.89 -32.64 6.31
CA PHE A 373 15.79 -31.67 6.93
C PHE A 373 15.24 -30.26 6.90
N THR A 374 15.81 -29.41 7.74
CA THR A 374 15.53 -27.98 7.75
C THR A 374 16.83 -27.19 7.89
N ILE A 375 16.76 -25.89 7.61
CA ILE A 375 17.87 -24.96 7.78
C ILE A 375 17.40 -23.86 8.73
N VAL A 376 18.18 -23.67 9.78
CA VAL A 376 17.90 -22.70 10.84
C VAL A 376 18.95 -21.60 10.80
N ARG A 377 18.55 -20.41 11.24
CA ARG A 377 19.44 -19.24 11.34
C ARG A 377 19.26 -18.61 12.70
N ASP A 378 20.30 -17.95 13.21
CA ASP A 378 20.14 -17.10 14.39
C ASP A 378 18.92 -16.16 14.21
N PRO A 379 17.96 -16.14 15.15
CA PRO A 379 16.70 -15.42 14.98
C PRO A 379 16.86 -13.92 14.68
N VAL A 380 17.82 -13.24 15.32
CA VAL A 380 18.06 -11.80 15.10
C VAL A 380 18.72 -11.60 13.74
N LYS A 381 19.71 -12.41 13.36
CA LYS A 381 20.31 -12.34 12.02
C LYS A 381 19.28 -12.64 10.92
N ARG A 382 18.31 -13.52 11.19
CA ARG A 382 17.18 -13.81 10.29
C ARG A 382 16.28 -12.60 10.12
N PHE A 383 15.97 -11.89 11.21
CA PHE A 383 15.23 -10.61 11.17
C PHE A 383 15.95 -9.55 10.33
N VAL A 384 17.26 -9.33 10.55
CA VAL A 384 18.05 -8.37 9.76
C VAL A 384 18.03 -8.74 8.27
N SER A 385 18.17 -10.03 7.96
CA SER A 385 18.05 -10.55 6.59
C SER A 385 16.66 -10.30 5.98
N CYS A 386 15.59 -10.45 6.78
CA CYS A 386 14.23 -10.11 6.38
C CYS A 386 14.11 -8.63 6.01
N PHE A 387 14.58 -7.72 6.88
CA PHE A 387 14.53 -6.28 6.63
C PHE A 387 15.25 -5.90 5.32
N ARG A 388 16.50 -6.34 5.15
CA ARG A 388 17.29 -6.08 3.94
C ARG A 388 16.59 -6.55 2.68
N ASN A 389 16.06 -7.77 2.71
CA ASN A 389 15.47 -8.38 1.53
C ASN A 389 14.06 -7.84 1.23
N ARG A 390 13.16 -7.84 2.22
CA ARG A 390 11.74 -7.56 2.03
C ARG A 390 11.43 -6.06 2.06
N VAL A 391 12.05 -5.33 3.00
CA VAL A 391 11.81 -3.89 3.13
C VAL A 391 12.68 -3.12 2.15
N CYS A 392 14.00 -3.32 2.17
CA CYS A 392 14.91 -2.48 1.38
C CYS A 392 14.98 -2.89 -0.10
N HIS A 393 15.16 -4.18 -0.40
CA HIS A 393 15.35 -4.65 -1.78
C HIS A 393 14.03 -4.80 -2.55
N HIS A 394 13.05 -5.52 -1.99
CA HIS A 394 11.76 -5.74 -2.68
C HIS A 394 10.77 -4.58 -2.49
N GLY A 395 10.95 -3.72 -1.48
CA GLY A 395 10.03 -2.61 -1.24
C GLY A 395 8.63 -3.08 -0.85
N ASP A 396 8.50 -4.21 -0.15
CA ASP A 396 7.20 -4.82 0.17
C ASP A 396 6.32 -3.92 1.07
N LEU A 397 6.88 -2.88 1.67
CA LEU A 397 6.17 -1.84 2.43
C LEU A 397 5.87 -0.56 1.64
N ASN A 398 6.39 -0.39 0.41
CA ASN A 398 6.07 0.76 -0.45
C ASN A 398 4.55 0.95 -0.65
N PRO A 399 3.73 -0.11 -0.84
CA PRO A 399 2.30 0.06 -0.96
C PRO A 399 1.64 0.72 0.27
N LEU A 400 2.22 0.57 1.47
CA LEU A 400 1.72 1.24 2.67
C LEU A 400 2.06 2.74 2.67
N VAL A 401 3.21 3.11 2.09
CA VAL A 401 3.59 4.52 1.85
C VAL A 401 2.67 5.12 0.79
N ASP A 402 2.46 4.42 -0.32
CA ASP A 402 1.60 4.86 -1.42
C ASP A 402 0.13 5.04 -0.95
N ALA A 403 -0.34 4.14 -0.08
CA ALA A 403 -1.64 4.22 0.56
C ALA A 403 -1.71 5.20 1.74
N ARG A 404 -0.59 5.83 2.11
CA ARG A 404 -0.44 6.72 3.27
C ARG A 404 -0.85 6.08 4.61
N ILE A 405 -0.76 4.76 4.71
CA ILE A 405 -0.88 4.01 5.96
C ILE A 405 0.34 4.31 6.85
N ILE A 406 1.51 4.46 6.22
CA ILE A 406 2.72 5.00 6.83
C ILE A 406 3.24 6.18 6.00
N ILE A 407 3.94 7.11 6.64
CA ILE A 407 4.39 8.37 6.00
C ILE A 407 5.65 8.14 5.15
N ARG A 408 6.51 7.22 5.58
CA ARG A 408 7.75 6.81 4.92
C ARG A 408 8.03 5.35 5.22
N LEU A 409 8.98 4.75 4.49
CA LEU A 409 9.52 3.46 4.85
C LEU A 409 10.19 3.55 6.24
N PRO A 410 9.99 2.53 7.10
CA PRO A 410 10.67 2.48 8.39
C PRO A 410 12.16 2.21 8.20
N ASP A 411 12.99 2.77 9.07
CA ASP A 411 14.34 2.23 9.28
C ASP A 411 14.27 0.90 10.05
N ILE A 412 15.42 0.24 10.24
CA ILE A 412 15.43 -1.09 10.88
C ILE A 412 14.92 -1.05 12.34
N ASN A 413 15.10 0.07 13.04
CA ASN A 413 14.69 0.23 14.43
C ASN A 413 13.19 0.46 14.54
N GLU A 414 12.64 1.35 13.71
CA GLU A 414 11.19 1.53 13.61
C GLU A 414 10.50 0.24 13.13
N PHE A 415 11.14 -0.49 12.23
CA PHE A 415 10.65 -1.78 11.76
C PHE A 415 10.63 -2.82 12.88
N ALA A 416 11.69 -2.89 13.67
CA ALA A 416 11.78 -3.78 14.82
C ALA A 416 10.70 -3.47 15.87
N MET A 417 10.58 -2.21 16.28
CA MET A 417 9.65 -1.78 17.33
C MET A 417 8.18 -1.89 16.94
N ARG A 418 7.89 -2.05 15.64
CA ARG A 418 6.53 -2.16 15.09
C ARG A 418 6.35 -3.40 14.23
N LEU A 419 7.12 -4.45 14.51
CA LEU A 419 7.17 -5.66 13.69
C LEU A 419 5.79 -6.27 13.48
N ASP A 420 5.02 -6.44 14.56
CA ASP A 420 3.66 -7.01 14.52
C ASP A 420 2.72 -6.16 13.67
N TYR A 421 2.79 -4.84 13.81
CA TYR A 421 2.01 -3.92 12.98
C TYR A 421 2.30 -4.11 11.49
N PHE A 422 3.58 -4.17 11.09
CA PHE A 422 3.92 -4.37 9.69
C PHE A 422 3.57 -5.76 9.18
N ALA A 423 3.71 -6.79 10.01
CA ALA A 423 3.25 -8.14 9.71
C ALA A 423 1.74 -8.15 9.41
N ASP A 424 0.94 -7.51 10.26
CA ASP A 424 -0.51 -7.41 10.10
C ASP A 424 -0.91 -6.60 8.84
N GLN A 425 -0.11 -5.63 8.41
CA GLN A 425 -0.40 -4.82 7.23
C GLN A 425 0.07 -5.45 5.91
N CYS A 426 0.96 -6.44 5.94
CA CYS A 426 1.54 -7.03 4.73
C CYS A 426 1.68 -8.55 4.87
N VAL A 427 0.75 -9.31 4.28
CA VAL A 427 0.73 -10.78 4.31
C VAL A 427 2.04 -11.40 3.81
N VAL A 428 2.66 -10.78 2.79
CA VAL A 428 3.97 -11.24 2.31
C VAL A 428 4.99 -11.10 3.43
N LEU A 429 5.02 -9.96 4.12
CA LEU A 429 5.93 -9.72 5.22
C LEU A 429 5.62 -10.60 6.44
N GLU A 430 4.35 -10.80 6.79
CA GLU A 430 3.89 -11.67 7.89
C GLU A 430 4.62 -13.01 7.84
N HIS A 431 4.57 -13.68 6.68
CA HIS A 431 5.24 -14.96 6.48
C HIS A 431 6.76 -14.91 6.70
N HIS A 432 7.40 -13.77 6.48
CA HIS A 432 8.86 -13.63 6.61
C HIS A 432 9.34 -13.27 8.02
N VAL A 433 8.43 -12.86 8.89
CA VAL A 433 8.75 -12.44 10.25
C VAL A 433 8.22 -13.42 11.30
N LEU A 434 7.34 -14.36 10.94
CA LEU A 434 6.89 -15.44 11.83
C LEU A 434 8.08 -16.23 12.42
N PRO A 435 8.08 -16.57 13.72
CA PRO A 435 9.13 -17.36 14.38
C PRO A 435 9.44 -18.68 13.66
N GLN A 436 10.69 -19.12 13.69
CA GLN A 436 11.12 -20.42 13.17
C GLN A 436 10.42 -21.58 13.90
N SER A 437 10.18 -21.41 15.20
CA SER A 437 9.41 -22.36 16.02
C SER A 437 8.02 -22.60 15.45
N TRP A 438 7.39 -21.59 14.85
CA TRP A 438 6.09 -21.76 14.20
C TRP A 438 6.18 -22.62 12.93
N PHE A 439 7.22 -22.45 12.10
CA PHE A 439 7.43 -23.28 10.91
C PHE A 439 7.73 -24.74 11.25
N LEU A 440 8.35 -24.97 12.40
CA LEU A 440 8.79 -26.28 12.87
C LEU A 440 7.84 -26.88 13.89
N ASN A 441 6.66 -26.28 14.11
CA ASN A 441 5.67 -26.74 15.09
C ASN A 441 6.24 -26.90 16.52
N GLY A 442 7.24 -26.10 16.89
CA GLY A 442 7.93 -26.15 18.18
C GLY A 442 8.72 -27.44 18.41
N ASP A 443 9.07 -28.18 17.35
CA ASP A 443 9.63 -29.53 17.46
C ASP A 443 10.68 -29.77 16.38
N LEU A 444 11.84 -30.33 16.76
CA LEU A 444 12.90 -30.74 15.82
C LEU A 444 12.98 -32.26 15.63
N THR A 445 12.23 -33.04 16.40
CA THR A 445 12.34 -34.51 16.40
C THR A 445 11.81 -35.17 15.13
N PHE A 446 11.01 -34.43 14.33
CA PHE A 446 10.45 -34.95 13.08
C PHE A 446 11.41 -34.85 11.89
N VAL A 447 12.50 -34.07 12.00
CA VAL A 447 13.53 -33.99 10.96
C VAL A 447 14.68 -34.94 11.28
N ASP A 448 15.25 -35.51 10.23
CA ASP A 448 16.43 -36.37 10.31
C ASP A 448 17.70 -35.52 10.53
N ARG A 449 17.70 -34.26 10.08
CA ARG A 449 18.82 -33.33 10.27
C ARG A 449 18.39 -31.86 10.31
N VAL A 450 19.05 -31.08 11.15
CA VAL A 450 18.95 -29.61 11.21
C VAL A 450 20.31 -29.02 10.84
N TYR A 451 20.34 -28.13 9.85
CA TYR A 451 21.57 -27.43 9.47
C TYR A 451 21.51 -25.96 9.91
N PRO A 452 22.49 -25.44 10.65
CA PRO A 452 22.76 -24.02 10.71
C PRO A 452 23.02 -23.46 9.31
N ILE A 453 22.65 -22.21 9.05
CA ILE A 453 22.91 -21.57 7.75
C ILE A 453 24.42 -21.42 7.48
N GLU A 454 25.24 -21.43 8.52
CA GLU A 454 26.69 -21.44 8.45
C GLU A 454 27.24 -22.76 7.85
N GLU A 455 26.45 -23.84 7.89
CA GLU A 455 26.78 -25.17 7.37
C GLU A 455 26.25 -25.43 5.95
N MET A 456 25.91 -24.39 5.18
CA MET A 456 25.36 -24.54 3.81
C MET A 456 26.22 -25.42 2.89
N ALA A 457 27.55 -25.39 3.05
CA ALA A 457 28.45 -26.26 2.29
C ALA A 457 28.27 -27.76 2.63
N GLN A 458 27.89 -28.07 3.86
CA GLN A 458 27.62 -29.45 4.28
C GLN A 458 26.35 -30.00 3.63
N ILE A 459 25.33 -29.15 3.42
CA ILE A 459 24.10 -29.54 2.71
C ILE A 459 24.43 -30.02 1.29
N ALA A 460 25.29 -29.29 0.57
CA ALA A 460 25.72 -29.69 -0.77
C ALA A 460 26.43 -31.05 -0.78
N LYS A 461 27.29 -31.32 0.23
CA LYS A 461 27.96 -32.61 0.38
C LYS A 461 26.98 -33.76 0.67
N ASP A 462 26.04 -33.54 1.57
CA ASP A 462 25.08 -34.57 1.97
C ASP A 462 24.11 -34.88 0.82
N VAL A 463 23.63 -33.85 0.12
CA VAL A 463 22.84 -34.03 -1.12
C VAL A 463 23.66 -34.75 -2.18
N SER A 464 24.93 -34.38 -2.39
CA SER A 464 25.83 -35.03 -3.34
C SER A 464 25.96 -36.54 -3.08
N GLN A 465 26.10 -36.92 -1.81
CA GLN A 465 26.12 -38.32 -1.39
C GLN A 465 24.81 -39.04 -1.68
N MET A 466 23.67 -38.38 -1.43
CA MET A 466 22.34 -38.96 -1.70
C MET A 466 22.07 -39.18 -3.19
N VAL A 467 22.54 -38.29 -4.07
CA VAL A 467 22.36 -38.43 -5.52
C VAL A 467 23.50 -39.19 -6.23
N GLY A 468 24.61 -39.46 -5.54
CA GLY A 468 25.76 -40.16 -6.12
C GLY A 468 26.55 -39.33 -7.14
N ARG A 469 26.53 -38.00 -7.02
CA ARG A 469 27.29 -37.07 -7.89
C ARG A 469 27.71 -35.83 -7.12
N GLU A 470 28.81 -35.22 -7.55
CA GLU A 470 29.29 -33.97 -6.96
C GLU A 470 28.36 -32.81 -7.32
N MET A 471 27.99 -32.02 -6.31
CA MET A 471 27.14 -30.85 -6.43
C MET A 471 27.71 -29.71 -5.61
N ASP A 472 27.68 -28.50 -6.17
CA ASP A 472 28.05 -27.28 -5.47
C ASP A 472 26.83 -26.48 -5.04
N MET A 473 26.97 -25.74 -3.94
CA MET A 473 25.92 -24.83 -3.49
C MET A 473 25.91 -23.58 -4.40
N PRO A 474 24.80 -23.30 -5.12
CA PRO A 474 24.73 -22.13 -5.98
C PRO A 474 24.70 -20.83 -5.16
N ARG A 475 25.54 -19.87 -5.55
CA ARG A 475 25.64 -18.54 -4.91
C ARG A 475 24.61 -17.60 -5.52
N GLU A 476 23.40 -17.58 -4.96
CA GLU A 476 22.26 -16.88 -5.60
C GLU A 476 22.08 -15.43 -5.13
N GLN A 477 22.57 -15.00 -3.96
CA GLN A 477 22.40 -13.61 -3.49
C GLN A 477 23.55 -13.13 -2.58
N THR A 478 24.35 -12.18 -3.06
CA THR A 478 25.35 -11.43 -2.26
C THR A 478 25.08 -9.93 -2.20
N GLY A 479 24.07 -9.46 -2.94
CA GLY A 479 23.70 -8.05 -3.03
C GLY A 479 22.58 -7.71 -2.07
N GLY A 480 22.78 -6.65 -1.29
CA GLY A 480 21.75 -6.04 -0.47
C GLY A 480 22.33 -4.80 0.23
N PRO A 481 21.50 -3.83 0.61
CA PRO A 481 21.97 -2.64 1.32
C PRO A 481 22.77 -3.02 2.57
N ASP A 482 23.72 -2.17 2.92
CA ASP A 482 24.64 -2.35 4.05
C ASP A 482 23.91 -2.06 5.37
N VAL A 483 23.09 -3.02 5.78
CA VAL A 483 22.39 -3.02 7.07
C VAL A 483 22.75 -4.32 7.76
N GLY A 484 23.21 -4.23 9.01
CA GLY A 484 23.70 -5.32 9.84
C GLY A 484 23.22 -5.22 11.28
N LEU A 485 23.82 -6.04 12.15
CA LEU A 485 23.49 -6.04 13.59
C LEU A 485 23.79 -4.70 14.25
N GLY A 486 24.86 -4.01 13.85
CA GLY A 486 25.27 -2.72 14.40
C GLY A 486 24.29 -1.57 14.10
N ASP A 487 23.33 -1.74 13.19
CA ASP A 487 22.30 -0.75 12.87
C ASP A 487 21.12 -0.76 13.84
N LEU A 488 20.96 -1.85 14.60
CA LEU A 488 19.92 -1.94 15.61
C LEU A 488 20.26 -1.05 16.81
N SER A 489 19.27 -0.34 17.35
CA SER A 489 19.29 0.27 18.67
C SER A 489 19.29 -0.84 19.73
N GLU A 490 19.77 -0.56 20.94
CA GLU A 490 19.72 -1.53 22.03
C GLU A 490 18.27 -1.92 22.35
N GLU A 491 17.37 -0.94 22.37
CA GLU A 491 15.93 -1.16 22.52
C GLU A 491 15.35 -2.07 21.42
N ALA A 492 15.67 -1.82 20.15
CA ALA A 492 15.21 -2.62 19.03
C ALA A 492 15.77 -4.05 19.08
N PHE A 493 17.04 -4.20 19.45
CA PHE A 493 17.69 -5.49 19.61
C PHE A 493 17.02 -6.32 20.72
N GLU A 494 16.80 -5.74 21.90
CA GLU A 494 16.07 -6.39 23.00
C GLU A 494 14.64 -6.75 22.61
N HIS A 495 13.95 -5.86 21.89
CA HIS A 495 12.60 -6.12 21.42
C HIS A 495 12.54 -7.34 20.49
N ILE A 496 13.48 -7.45 19.55
CA ILE A 496 13.56 -8.59 18.62
C ILE A 496 14.01 -9.88 19.33
N LEU A 497 14.92 -9.81 20.30
CA LEU A 497 15.26 -10.96 21.14
C LEU A 497 14.01 -11.52 21.84
N ASN A 498 13.21 -10.65 22.46
CA ASN A 498 11.98 -11.05 23.13
C ASN A 498 10.93 -11.59 22.15
N HIS A 499 10.78 -10.97 20.98
CA HIS A 499 9.85 -11.43 19.94
C HIS A 499 10.15 -12.86 19.47
N TYR A 500 11.44 -13.24 19.42
CA TYR A 500 11.89 -14.58 18.99
C TYR A 500 12.35 -15.48 20.14
N ALA A 501 11.86 -15.27 21.36
CA ALA A 501 12.26 -16.08 22.52
C ALA A 501 12.04 -17.60 22.31
N ASP A 502 10.89 -17.97 21.74
CA ASP A 502 10.55 -19.37 21.41
C ASP A 502 11.53 -20.00 20.39
N ASP A 503 12.10 -19.19 19.50
CA ASP A 503 13.13 -19.69 18.57
C ASP A 503 14.42 -20.03 19.32
N TYR A 504 14.84 -19.20 20.28
CA TYR A 504 16.02 -19.50 21.10
C TYR A 504 15.81 -20.70 22.03
N GLU A 505 14.58 -20.94 22.48
CA GLU A 505 14.25 -22.16 23.22
C GLU A 505 14.36 -23.41 22.33
N LEU A 506 13.74 -23.37 21.15
CA LEU A 506 13.75 -24.49 20.20
C LEU A 506 15.16 -24.77 19.66
N LEU A 507 15.92 -23.72 19.38
CA LEU A 507 17.23 -23.78 18.70
C LEU A 507 18.40 -23.68 19.68
N ARG A 508 18.20 -23.91 20.97
CA ARG A 508 19.21 -23.75 22.03
C ARG A 508 20.52 -24.53 21.80
N ASP A 509 20.44 -25.63 21.05
CA ASP A 509 21.61 -26.46 20.71
C ASP A 509 22.43 -25.89 19.53
N TYR A 510 21.91 -24.87 18.84
CA TYR A 510 22.52 -24.24 17.67
C TYR A 510 22.86 -22.76 17.89
N TYR A 511 22.01 -22.03 18.62
CA TYR A 511 22.16 -20.59 18.85
C TYR A 511 21.84 -20.25 20.31
N SER A 512 22.51 -19.23 20.85
CA SER A 512 22.27 -18.74 22.21
C SER A 512 22.13 -17.22 22.25
N VAL A 513 21.32 -16.74 23.19
CA VAL A 513 21.13 -15.30 23.44
C VAL A 513 22.44 -14.61 23.79
N ASP A 514 23.34 -15.28 24.52
CA ASP A 514 24.63 -14.71 24.91
C ASP A 514 25.56 -14.53 23.71
N ALA A 515 25.59 -15.51 22.78
CA ALA A 515 26.42 -15.43 21.59
C ALA A 515 25.99 -14.26 20.70
N ILE A 516 24.69 -14.12 20.42
CA ILE A 516 24.20 -13.04 19.57
C ILE A 516 24.33 -11.66 20.24
N ARG A 517 24.22 -11.58 21.57
CA ARG A 517 24.50 -10.34 22.34
C ARG A 517 25.95 -9.91 22.18
N ALA A 518 26.90 -10.85 22.27
CA ALA A 518 28.31 -10.56 22.09
C ALA A 518 28.61 -10.08 20.66
N GLU A 519 28.04 -10.74 19.64
CA GLU A 519 28.17 -10.32 18.24
C GLU A 519 27.56 -8.94 17.98
N TYR A 520 26.37 -8.68 18.51
CA TYR A 520 25.70 -7.38 18.40
C TYR A 520 26.54 -6.26 19.02
N LYS A 521 27.07 -6.47 20.23
CA LYS A 521 27.94 -5.50 20.90
C LYS A 521 29.19 -5.20 20.06
N ALA A 522 29.88 -6.23 19.58
CA ALA A 522 31.05 -6.06 18.73
C ALA A 522 30.73 -5.30 17.42
N ALA A 523 29.59 -5.61 16.78
CA ALA A 523 29.15 -4.92 15.58
C ALA A 523 28.81 -3.45 15.82
N ARG A 524 28.19 -3.13 16.97
CA ARG A 524 27.83 -1.77 17.36
C ARG A 524 29.05 -0.94 17.72
N ASP A 525 30.00 -1.51 18.46
CA ASP A 525 31.28 -0.85 18.78
C ASP A 525 32.05 -0.53 17.50
N ALA A 526 32.17 -1.50 16.58
CA ALA A 526 32.83 -1.31 15.29
C ALA A 526 32.18 -0.22 14.44
N LYS A 527 30.84 -0.12 14.46
CA LYS A 527 30.11 0.92 13.73
C LYS A 527 30.33 2.31 14.33
N GLN A 528 30.28 2.45 15.65
CA GLN A 528 30.56 3.73 16.32
C GLN A 528 31.98 4.23 16.07
N LEU A 529 32.95 3.31 16.05
CA LEU A 529 34.34 3.59 15.65
C LEU A 529 34.42 4.13 14.22
N ALA A 530 33.70 3.53 13.27
CA ALA A 530 33.68 3.96 11.87
C ALA A 530 32.97 5.32 11.66
N GLU A 531 31.95 5.65 12.45
CA GLU A 531 31.24 6.95 12.39
C GLU A 531 32.03 8.09 13.05
N SER A 532 32.97 7.76 13.93
CA SER A 532 33.83 8.73 14.64
C SER A 532 35.17 9.01 13.94
N ALA A 533 35.50 8.23 12.91
CA ALA A 533 36.69 8.36 12.07
C ALA A 533 36.38 9.12 10.79
#